data_AF-A0AAV6TSJ1-F1
#
_entry.id   AF-A0AAV6TSJ1-F1
#
_cell.length_a   1.000
_cell.length_b   1.000
_cell.length_c   1.000
_cell.angle_alpha   90.00
_cell.angle_beta   90.00
_cell.angle_gamma   90.00
#
_symmetry.space_group_name_H-M   'P 1'
#
loop_
_entity.id
_entity.type
_entity.pdbx_description
1 polymer ?
#
loop_
_entity_poly.entity_id
_entity_poly.type
_entity_poly.pdbx_seq_one_letter_code
_entity_poly.pdbx_strand_id
1 'polypeptide(L)'
;MQANADEDFKFIMVYQDHLTKFVLLRALRNKTAQEVVSQLVDIFFTCGAPCILHSDNGREFVNSLMNELTKCWPELKMVHGKP
;
A
#
# COMPACT_ATOMS: atom_id res chain seq x y z
N MET A 1 31.32 -1.43 -2.37
CA MET A 1 30.02 -1.87 -2.88
C MET A 1 29.32 -0.61 -3.38
N GLN A 2 29.27 -0.39 -4.69
CA GLN A 2 28.66 0.81 -5.29
C GLN A 2 27.15 0.56 -5.40
N ALA A 3 26.31 1.46 -4.88
CA ALA A 3 24.87 1.38 -5.09
C ALA A 3 24.57 1.76 -6.54
N ASN A 4 24.16 0.78 -7.35
CA ASN A 4 23.61 1.02 -8.67
C ASN A 4 22.13 1.38 -8.51
N ALA A 5 21.64 2.31 -9.34
CA ALA A 5 20.21 2.59 -9.37
C ALA A 5 19.46 1.34 -9.85
N ASP A 6 18.38 0.99 -9.16
CA ASP A 6 17.50 -0.12 -9.52
C ASP A 6 16.57 0.32 -10.66
N GLU A 7 17.18 0.56 -11.82
CA GLU A 7 16.59 1.02 -13.09
C GLU A 7 15.48 2.07 -12.91
N ASP A 8 14.23 1.61 -12.90
CA ASP A 8 13.00 2.40 -12.90
C ASP A 8 12.37 2.60 -11.52
N PHE A 9 12.81 1.87 -10.49
CA PHE A 9 12.19 1.87 -9.16
C PHE A 9 12.76 2.99 -8.29
N LYS A 10 11.91 3.96 -7.94
CA LYS A 10 12.32 5.19 -7.25
C LYS A 10 11.74 5.31 -5.84
N PHE A 11 10.79 4.46 -5.50
CA PHE A 11 10.08 4.54 -4.23
C PHE A 11 9.94 3.17 -3.59
N ILE A 12 9.80 3.17 -2.26
CA ILE A 12 9.50 1.97 -1.49
C ILE A 12 8.18 2.20 -0.79
N MET A 13 7.21 1.32 -1.05
CA MET A 13 5.99 1.22 -0.26
C MET A 13 6.29 0.37 0.97
N VAL A 14 5.97 0.93 2.14
CA VAL A 14 6.09 0.26 3.43
C VAL A 14 4.70 -0.13 3.88
N TYR A 15 4.42 -1.43 3.92
CA TYR A 15 3.22 -1.97 4.54
C TYR A 15 3.60 -2.61 5.87
N GLN A 16 3.08 -2.09 6.97
CA GLN A 16 3.38 -2.59 8.30
C GLN A 16 2.09 -3.04 8.99
N ASP A 17 2.09 -4.28 9.47
CA ASP A 17 1.07 -4.74 10.41
C ASP A 17 1.28 -4.05 11.76
N HIS A 18 0.26 -3.35 12.25
CA HIS A 18 0.41 -2.50 13.41
C HIS A 18 0.59 -3.30 14.72
N LEU A 19 0.05 -4.52 14.80
CA LEU A 19 0.12 -5.35 15.99
C LEU A 19 1.48 -6.05 16.14
N THR A 20 1.86 -6.82 15.13
CA THR A 20 3.07 -7.65 15.12
C THR A 20 4.33 -6.89 14.72
N LYS A 21 4.16 -5.70 14.12
CA LYS A 21 5.23 -4.92 13.49
C LYS A 21 5.90 -5.65 12.32
N PHE A 22 5.27 -6.69 11.77
CA PHE A 22 5.72 -7.32 10.53
C PHE A 22 5.66 -6.31 9.37
N VAL A 23 6.73 -6.24 8.58
CA VAL A 23 6.87 -5.27 7.49
C VAL A 23 7.06 -5.97 6.16
N LEU A 24 6.24 -5.58 5.18
CA LEU A 24 6.42 -5.88 3.77
C LEU A 24 6.90 -4.62 3.06
N LEU A 25 7.95 -4.77 2.26
CA LEU A 25 8.47 -3.72 1.40
C LEU A 25 8.15 -4.07 -0.06
N ARG A 26 7.60 -3.10 -0.80
CA ARG A 26 7.37 -3.22 -2.24
C ARG A 26 8.07 -2.07 -2.96
N ALA A 27 8.87 -2.40 -3.97
CA ALA A 27 9.49 -1.40 -4.82
C ALA A 27 8.43 -0.84 -5.79
N LEU A 28 8.35 0.49 -5.91
CA LEU A 28 7.48 1.17 -6.87
C LEU A 28 8.30 2.00 -7.85
N ARG A 29 7.90 1.95 -9.12
CA ARG A 29 8.39 2.83 -10.18
C ARG A 29 7.85 4.24 -9.98
N ASN A 30 6.55 4.34 -9.68
CA ASN A 30 5.87 5.60 -9.45
C ASN A 30 4.94 5.55 -8.23
N LYS A 31 4.67 6.69 -7.61
CA LYS A 31 3.65 6.84 -6.55
C LYS A 31 2.25 7.02 -7.12
N THR A 32 1.89 6.25 -8.14
CA THR A 32 0.52 6.33 -8.70
C THR A 32 -0.43 5.47 -7.88
N ALA A 33 -1.68 5.92 -7.80
CA ALA A 33 -2.77 5.16 -7.19
C ALA A 33 -2.86 3.72 -7.72
N GLN A 34 -2.73 3.56 -9.03
CA GLN A 34 -2.82 2.27 -9.72
C GLN A 34 -1.73 1.31 -9.24
N GLU A 35 -0.49 1.79 -9.18
CA GLU A 35 0.63 0.96 -8.75
C GLU A 35 0.51 0.57 -7.28
N VAL A 36 0.14 1.53 -6.41
CA VAL A 36 -0.09 1.28 -4.99
C VAL A 36 -1.21 0.27 -4.77
N VAL A 37 -2.35 0.41 -5.45
CA VAL A 37 -3.47 -0.55 -5.32
C VAL A 37 -3.07 -1.93 -5.82
N SER A 38 -2.33 -2.03 -6.92
CA SER A 38 -1.83 -3.31 -7.43
C SER A 38 -0.96 -4.03 -6.37
N GLN A 39 -0.06 -3.29 -5.71
CA GLN A 39 0.75 -3.84 -4.63
C GLN A 39 -0.07 -4.21 -3.38
N LEU A 40 -1.08 -3.43 -3.01
CA LEU A 40 -1.98 -3.78 -1.89
C LEU A 40 -2.76 -5.06 -2.15
N VAL A 41 -3.30 -5.24 -3.36
CA VAL A 41 -4.02 -6.45 -3.74
C VAL A 41 -3.13 -7.68 -3.64
N ASP A 42 -1.89 -7.60 -4.11
CA ASP A 42 -0.90 -8.67 -3.97
C ASP A 42 -0.60 -9.01 -2.49
N ILE A 43 -0.44 -7.99 -1.65
CA ILE A 43 -0.27 -8.17 -0.20
C ILE A 43 -1.50 -8.83 0.42
N PHE A 44 -2.70 -8.41 0.03
CA PHE A 44 -3.95 -8.97 0.56
C PHE A 44 -4.15 -10.43 0.17
N PHE A 45 -3.73 -10.84 -1.03
CA PHE A 45 -3.74 -12.25 -1.42
C PHE A 45 -2.66 -13.08 -0.72
N THR A 46 -1.54 -12.46 -0.31
CA THR A 46 -0.44 -13.15 0.37
C THR A 46 -0.69 -13.32 1.87
N CYS A 47 -1.18 -12.28 2.54
CA CYS A 47 -1.27 -12.20 4.00
C CYS A 47 -2.70 -12.04 4.53
N GLY A 48 -3.69 -11.89 3.64
CA GLY A 48 -5.05 -11.49 3.98
C GLY A 48 -5.23 -9.97 3.94
N ALA A 49 -6.44 -9.53 3.64
CA ALA A 49 -6.83 -8.13 3.73
C ALA A 49 -7.07 -7.73 5.20
N PRO A 50 -6.61 -6.55 5.65
CA PRO A 50 -6.85 -6.08 7.00
C PRO A 50 -8.29 -5.55 7.16
N CYS A 51 -8.79 -5.49 8.39
CA CYS A 51 -10.05 -4.79 8.69
C CYS A 51 -9.90 -3.27 8.64
N ILE A 52 -8.71 -2.76 8.95
CA ILE A 52 -8.38 -1.33 8.91
C ILE A 52 -7.08 -1.16 8.13
N LEU A 53 -7.14 -0.42 7.04
CA LEU A 53 -5.96 0.05 6.33
C LEU A 53 -5.77 1.53 6.62
N HIS A 54 -4.66 1.84 7.29
CA HIS A 54 -4.31 3.20 7.66
C HIS A 54 -3.21 3.73 6.74
N SER A 55 -3.46 4.88 6.11
CA SER A 55 -2.49 5.57 5.24
C SER A 55 -2.36 7.04 5.65
N ASP A 56 -1.37 7.72 5.08
CA ASP A 56 -1.35 9.18 5.14
C ASP A 56 -2.39 9.79 4.17
N ASN A 57 -2.45 11.11 4.11
CA ASN A 57 -3.29 11.87 3.17
C ASN A 57 -2.65 12.01 1.77
N GLY A 58 -1.76 11.09 1.39
CA GLY A 58 -1.17 11.05 0.05
C GLY A 58 -2.25 10.88 -1.02
N ARG A 59 -2.05 11.52 -2.18
CA ARG A 59 -3.02 11.45 -3.31
C ARG A 59 -3.14 10.03 -3.86
N GLU A 60 -2.09 9.24 -3.71
CA GLU A 60 -2.04 7.82 -4.03
C GLU A 60 -2.99 6.97 -3.17
N PHE A 61 -3.40 7.47 -2.00
CA PHE A 61 -4.31 6.80 -1.05
C PHE A 61 -5.71 7.43 -0.97
N VAL A 62 -5.94 8.54 -1.67
CA VAL A 62 -7.21 9.28 -1.68
C VAL A 62 -7.71 9.41 -3.11
N ASN A 63 -8.21 8.31 -3.68
CA ASN A 63 -8.71 8.28 -5.06
C ASN A 63 -9.80 7.21 -5.25
N SER A 64 -10.48 7.26 -6.41
CA SER A 64 -11.56 6.34 -6.77
C SER A 64 -11.14 4.87 -6.76
N LEU A 65 -9.88 4.57 -7.05
CA LEU A 65 -9.39 3.19 -7.10
C LEU A 65 -9.30 2.57 -5.70
N MET A 66 -8.93 3.34 -4.68
CA MET A 66 -9.01 2.89 -3.29
C MET A 66 -10.46 2.63 -2.85
N ASN A 67 -11.41 3.43 -3.35
CA ASN A 67 -12.84 3.19 -3.10
C ASN A 67 -13.36 1.95 -3.84
N GLU A 68 -12.76 1.55 -4.95
CA GLU A 68 -13.06 0.28 -5.61
C GLU A 68 -12.48 -0.90 -4.84
N LEU A 69 -11.25 -0.75 -4.32
CA LEU A 69 -10.61 -1.75 -3.48
C LEU A 69 -11.47 -2.10 -2.26
N THR A 70 -12.03 -1.10 -1.57
CA THR A 70 -12.91 -1.34 -0.41
C THR A 70 -14.23 -2.02 -0.77
N LYS A 71 -14.69 -1.94 -2.02
CA LYS A 71 -15.89 -2.70 -2.47
C LYS A 71 -15.58 -4.19 -2.63
N CYS A 72 -14.36 -4.55 -2.97
CA CYS A 72 -13.92 -5.94 -3.06
C CYS A 72 -13.77 -6.60 -1.68
N TRP A 73 -13.46 -5.82 -0.64
CA TRP A 73 -13.36 -6.27 0.75
C TRP A 73 -14.29 -5.48 1.67
N PRO A 74 -15.54 -5.93 1.88
CA PRO A 74 -16.55 -5.17 2.64
C PRO A 74 -16.16 -4.83 4.08
N GLU A 75 -15.29 -5.64 4.69
CA GLU A 75 -14.80 -5.44 6.06
C GLU A 75 -13.63 -4.44 6.15
N LEU A 76 -13.01 -4.10 5.02
CA LEU A 76 -11.88 -3.17 4.94
C LEU A 76 -12.36 -1.73 5.10
N LYS A 77 -11.89 -1.06 6.15
CA LYS A 77 -12.09 0.37 6.38
C LYS A 77 -10.80 1.13 6.16
N MET A 78 -10.86 2.15 5.31
CA MET A 78 -9.74 3.08 5.10
C MET A 78 -9.78 4.18 6.16
N VAL A 79 -8.62 4.44 6.78
CA VAL A 79 -8.42 5.57 7.67
C VAL A 79 -7.24 6.38 7.13
N HIS A 80 -7.34 7.71 7.19
CA HIS A 80 -6.30 8.60 6.71
C HIS A 80 -5.81 9.52 7.83
N GLY A 81 -4.49 9.75 7.89
CA GLY A 81 -3.90 10.76 8.76
C GLY A 81 -2.78 10.23 9.64
N LYS A 82 -2.55 10.94 10.75
CA LYS A 82 -1.64 10.45 11.80
C LYS A 82 -2.40 9.45 12.69
N PRO A 83 -1.73 8.39 13.18
CA PRO A 83 -2.33 7.48 14.15
C PRO A 83 -2.78 8.22 15.41
#